data_AF-A0A7C6DC06-F1
#
_entry.id   AF-A0A7C6DC06-F1
#
_cell.length_a   1.000
_cell.length_b   1.000
_cell.length_c   1.000
_cell.angle_alpha   90.00
_cell.angle_beta   90.00
_cell.angle_gamma   90.00
#
_symmetry.space_group_name_H-M   'P 1'
#
loop_
_entity.id
_entity.type
_entity.pdbx_description
1 polymer ?
#
loop_
_entity_poly.entity_id
_entity_poly.type
_entity_poly.pdbx_seq_one_letter_code
_entity_poly.pdbx_strand_id
1 'polypeptide(L)'
;MLKVNRLVSGGVITNYKCSSKCKHCSYSCSPKWERDYMDETTASNIFRILKKQGCHSVHIGGGEPFLQPEKLLKVLASAANNGVSVEYIETNASWYIDEDKTMSILYDIKEHGVDTLLISIDPFHNEYIPFWKTKSLIKACYNAGVGVFPWQMEFWPDLDSFDERTTHSLKEYEGKFGKSYIDNLLGRYGINLKGRAFKTFKSQLKMQSFNDIMNSSRPCGLLSGVYHFHLDLYENFIPQSCPGFSIKIDELIKGADQEKYKVLYSLESSGVAGLCNLAVNKYGYVPKEEYKGKCDLCYDIRSFLVLDLKLDLPDLQPVGHYLFV
;
A
#
# COMPACT_ATOMS: atom_id res chain seq x y z
N MET A 1 -4.45 20.46 -14.53
CA MET A 1 -4.24 20.81 -13.11
C MET A 1 -4.79 19.67 -12.26
N LEU A 2 -3.93 19.06 -11.47
CA LEU A 2 -4.31 18.02 -10.52
C LEU A 2 -5.05 18.67 -9.36
N LYS A 3 -6.37 18.49 -9.38
CA LYS A 3 -7.27 18.95 -8.35
C LYS A 3 -8.34 17.89 -8.13
N VAL A 4 -8.55 17.52 -6.88
CA VAL A 4 -9.63 16.62 -6.49
C VAL A 4 -10.73 17.43 -5.82
N ASN A 5 -11.92 17.40 -6.39
CA ASN A 5 -13.10 18.08 -5.85
C ASN A 5 -14.01 17.15 -5.03
N ARG A 6 -13.76 15.84 -5.10
CA ARG A 6 -14.53 14.83 -4.40
C ARG A 6 -13.69 13.57 -4.19
N LEU A 7 -13.73 13.04 -2.98
CA LEU A 7 -13.16 11.75 -2.62
C LEU A 7 -14.31 10.79 -2.32
N VAL A 8 -14.23 9.56 -2.85
CA VAL A 8 -15.37 8.62 -2.77
C VAL A 8 -15.12 7.51 -1.76
N SER A 9 -14.03 6.78 -1.92
CA SER A 9 -13.62 5.67 -1.05
C SER A 9 -12.10 5.57 -1.09
N GLY A 10 -11.48 5.29 0.04
CA GLY A 10 -10.02 5.22 0.17
C GLY A 10 -9.59 4.72 1.53
N GLY A 11 -8.27 4.56 1.68
CA GLY A 11 -7.65 4.07 2.90
C GLY A 11 -6.83 5.13 3.61
N VAL A 12 -6.67 4.98 4.93
CA VAL A 12 -5.70 5.75 5.71
C VAL A 12 -4.56 4.84 6.16
N ILE A 13 -3.34 5.15 5.71
CA ILE A 13 -2.10 4.45 6.05
C ILE A 13 -1.56 5.09 7.34
N THR A 14 -1.75 4.40 8.45
CA THR A 14 -1.42 4.93 9.78
C THR A 14 0.08 4.90 10.09
N ASN A 15 0.82 4.02 9.43
CA ASN A 15 2.27 3.85 9.55
C ASN A 15 2.82 3.04 8.36
N TYR A 16 4.14 2.95 8.20
CA TYR A 16 4.77 2.05 7.22
C TYR A 16 5.56 0.90 7.88
N LYS A 17 5.65 0.87 9.22
CA LYS A 17 6.27 -0.21 9.99
C LYS A 17 5.44 -1.47 9.89
N CYS A 18 6.03 -2.54 9.38
CA CYS A 18 5.36 -3.85 9.35
C CYS A 18 6.23 -4.90 10.02
N SER A 19 5.62 -5.91 10.62
CA SER A 19 6.32 -7.12 11.07
C SER A 19 6.86 -7.95 9.90
N SER A 20 6.32 -7.75 8.69
CA SER A 20 6.59 -8.53 7.50
C SER A 20 7.19 -7.69 6.37
N LYS A 21 7.95 -8.32 5.47
CA LYS A 21 8.44 -7.71 4.22
C LYS A 21 7.85 -8.44 3.00
N CYS A 22 6.53 -8.64 2.99
CA CYS A 22 5.81 -9.43 1.99
C CYS A 22 6.16 -9.01 0.56
N LYS A 23 6.45 -9.99 -0.30
CA LYS A 23 6.86 -9.77 -1.69
C LYS A 23 5.79 -9.11 -2.57
N HIS A 24 4.50 -9.20 -2.21
CA HIS A 24 3.43 -8.53 -2.96
C HIS A 24 3.11 -7.11 -2.47
N CYS A 25 3.75 -6.63 -1.40
CA CYS A 25 3.35 -5.38 -0.75
C CYS A 25 3.53 -4.17 -1.68
N SER A 26 2.43 -3.46 -1.92
CA SER A 26 2.37 -2.30 -2.81
C SER A 26 3.03 -1.05 -2.24
N TYR A 27 2.99 -0.89 -0.91
CA TYR A 27 3.48 0.31 -0.21
C TYR A 27 4.90 0.18 0.32
N SER A 28 5.53 -0.97 0.10
CA SER A 28 6.89 -1.25 0.55
C SER A 28 7.05 -1.19 2.08
N CYS A 29 5.97 -1.46 2.83
CA CYS A 29 6.01 -1.57 4.29
C CYS A 29 7.01 -2.64 4.73
N SER A 30 7.65 -2.48 5.88
CA SER A 30 8.83 -3.27 6.23
C SER A 30 9.16 -3.15 7.72
N PRO A 31 9.82 -4.16 8.32
CA PRO A 31 10.40 -4.05 9.66
C PRO A 31 11.51 -3.01 9.75
N LYS A 32 12.02 -2.52 8.62
CA LYS A 32 13.09 -1.51 8.57
C LYS A 32 12.58 -0.06 8.59
N TRP A 33 11.28 0.17 8.43
CA TRP A 33 10.73 1.50 8.64
C TRP A 33 10.92 1.93 10.09
N GLU A 34 10.93 3.24 10.31
CA GLU A 34 10.85 3.79 11.66
C GLU A 34 9.56 3.34 12.34
N ARG A 35 9.52 3.37 13.67
CA ARG A 35 8.31 3.01 14.44
C ARG A 35 7.39 4.22 14.61
N ASP A 36 7.33 5.06 13.58
CA ASP A 36 6.44 6.19 13.52
C ASP A 36 4.98 5.73 13.36
N TYR A 37 4.08 6.67 13.63
CA TYR A 37 2.64 6.43 13.55
C TYR A 37 1.96 7.78 13.42
N MET A 38 0.82 7.79 12.73
CA MET A 38 -0.03 8.96 12.61
C MET A 38 -0.43 9.48 13.99
N ASP A 39 -0.16 10.76 14.24
CA ASP A 39 -0.62 11.43 15.45
C ASP A 39 -2.06 11.95 15.31
N GLU A 40 -2.63 12.38 16.43
CA GLU A 40 -4.01 12.88 16.51
C GLU A 40 -4.23 14.16 15.68
N THR A 41 -3.23 15.02 15.58
CA THR A 41 -3.33 16.28 14.83
C THR A 41 -3.43 15.98 13.34
N THR A 42 -2.53 15.14 12.83
CA THR A 42 -2.55 14.67 11.45
C THR A 42 -3.82 13.89 11.13
N ALA A 43 -4.22 12.96 12.01
CA ALA A 43 -5.45 12.19 11.82
C ALA A 43 -6.68 13.10 11.73
N SER A 44 -6.82 14.05 12.67
CA SER A 44 -7.91 15.02 12.67
C SER A 44 -7.92 15.87 11.40
N ASN A 45 -6.76 16.35 10.94
CA ASN A 45 -6.68 17.10 9.68
C ASN A 45 -7.15 16.27 8.48
N ILE A 46 -6.66 15.03 8.36
CA ILE A 46 -7.02 14.10 7.29
C ILE A 46 -8.53 13.83 7.29
N PHE A 47 -9.13 13.44 8.42
CA PHE A 47 -10.56 13.11 8.47
C PHE A 47 -11.45 14.32 8.24
N ARG A 48 -11.06 15.50 8.73
CA ARG A 48 -11.75 16.76 8.43
C ARG A 48 -11.78 17.05 6.93
N ILE A 49 -10.64 16.86 6.24
CA ILE A 49 -10.56 17.07 4.79
C ILE A 49 -11.40 16.02 4.05
N LEU A 50 -11.31 14.75 4.42
CA LEU A 50 -12.10 13.66 3.86
C LEU A 50 -13.59 13.97 3.92
N LYS A 51 -14.08 14.32 5.11
CA LYS A 51 -15.48 14.71 5.34
C LYS A 51 -15.90 15.86 4.44
N LYS A 52 -15.07 16.91 4.36
CA LYS A 52 -15.33 18.08 3.51
C LYS A 52 -15.35 17.74 2.02
N GLN A 53 -14.55 16.77 1.57
CA GLN A 53 -14.50 16.30 0.18
C GLN A 53 -15.54 15.21 -0.12
N GLY A 54 -16.49 14.94 0.78
CA GLY A 54 -17.61 14.01 0.57
C GLY A 54 -17.27 12.54 0.83
N CYS A 55 -16.11 12.24 1.40
CA CYS A 55 -15.73 10.89 1.82
C CYS A 55 -16.16 10.68 3.28
N HIS A 56 -17.08 9.74 3.50
CA HIS A 56 -17.73 9.52 4.79
C HIS A 56 -17.27 8.26 5.51
N SER A 57 -16.57 7.38 4.79
CA SER A 57 -16.05 6.12 5.30
C SER A 57 -14.72 5.80 4.63
N VAL A 58 -13.83 5.15 5.37
CA VAL A 58 -12.51 4.70 4.88
C VAL A 58 -12.16 3.37 5.51
N HIS A 59 -11.20 2.65 4.92
CA HIS A 59 -10.50 1.59 5.63
C HIS A 59 -9.21 2.10 6.27
N ILE A 60 -8.74 1.40 7.31
CA ILE A 60 -7.44 1.66 7.92
C ILE A 60 -6.45 0.59 7.49
N GLY A 61 -5.26 1.02 7.12
CA GLY A 61 -4.14 0.13 6.87
C GLY A 61 -2.83 0.81 7.24
N GLY A 62 -1.79 0.47 6.48
CA GLY A 62 -0.42 0.83 6.80
C GLY A 62 0.28 -0.29 7.55
N GLY A 63 1.61 -0.27 7.51
CA GLY A 63 2.46 -1.43 7.63
C GLY A 63 1.82 -2.60 8.36
N GLU A 64 1.79 -2.57 9.69
CA GLU A 64 0.83 -3.34 10.47
C GLU A 64 0.22 -2.42 11.54
N PRO A 65 -1.08 -2.05 11.47
CA PRO A 65 -1.67 -1.06 12.38
C PRO A 65 -1.60 -1.49 13.85
N PHE A 66 -1.76 -2.79 14.11
CA PHE A 66 -1.78 -3.34 15.47
C PHE A 66 -0.39 -3.48 16.12
N LEU A 67 0.69 -2.97 15.50
CA LEU A 67 1.99 -2.87 16.17
C LEU A 67 2.02 -1.80 17.28
N GLN A 68 1.08 -0.84 17.26
CA GLN A 68 0.92 0.21 18.27
C GLN A 68 -0.59 0.45 18.52
N PRO A 69 -1.32 -0.50 19.14
CA PRO A 69 -2.78 -0.41 19.32
C PRO A 69 -3.22 0.88 20.02
N GLU A 70 -2.46 1.35 21.00
CA GLU A 70 -2.74 2.59 21.72
C GLU A 70 -2.74 3.84 20.81
N LYS A 71 -1.92 3.83 19.75
CA LYS A 71 -1.90 4.90 18.75
C LYS A 71 -2.99 4.70 17.70
N LEU A 72 -3.31 3.46 17.35
CA LEU A 72 -4.44 3.14 16.49
C LEU A 72 -5.75 3.68 17.07
N LEU A 73 -6.02 3.48 18.36
CA LEU A 73 -7.24 3.98 19.02
C LEU A 73 -7.38 5.51 18.92
N LYS A 74 -6.28 6.27 19.01
CA LYS A 74 -6.29 7.73 18.82
C LYS A 74 -6.67 8.14 17.40
N VAL A 75 -6.24 7.38 16.39
CA VAL A 75 -6.67 7.59 15.00
C VAL A 75 -8.15 7.29 14.85
N LEU A 76 -8.65 6.19 15.42
CA LEU A 76 -10.08 5.84 15.37
C LEU A 76 -10.96 6.89 16.07
N ALA A 77 -10.52 7.38 17.24
CA ALA A 77 -11.19 8.48 17.93
C ALA A 77 -11.23 9.76 17.07
N SER A 78 -10.14 10.06 16.35
CA SER A 78 -10.09 11.19 15.41
C SER A 78 -11.07 11.03 14.25
N ALA A 79 -11.23 9.81 13.73
CA ALA A 79 -12.21 9.51 12.67
C ALA A 79 -13.64 9.77 13.17
N ALA A 80 -13.99 9.22 14.34
CA ALA A 80 -15.29 9.38 14.97
C ALA A 80 -15.61 10.86 15.26
N ASN A 81 -14.66 11.61 15.83
CA ASN A 81 -14.80 13.04 16.14
C ASN A 81 -15.04 13.90 14.89
N ASN A 82 -14.55 13.48 13.73
CA ASN A 82 -14.74 14.16 12.45
C ASN A 82 -15.93 13.59 11.64
N GLY A 83 -16.69 12.64 12.21
CA GLY A 83 -17.84 12.03 11.56
C GLY A 83 -17.49 11.23 10.31
N VAL A 84 -16.33 10.57 10.31
CA VAL A 84 -15.89 9.61 9.29
C VAL A 84 -15.90 8.21 9.91
N SER A 85 -16.61 7.27 9.28
CA SER A 85 -16.66 5.88 9.73
C SER A 85 -15.43 5.10 9.26
N VAL A 86 -15.03 4.07 10.00
CA VAL A 86 -14.00 3.12 9.57
C VAL A 86 -14.67 1.81 9.21
N GLU A 87 -14.53 1.40 7.95
CA GLU A 87 -15.20 0.21 7.38
C GLU A 87 -14.57 -1.08 7.88
N TYR A 88 -13.24 -1.13 7.88
CA TYR A 88 -12.44 -2.23 8.40
C TYR A 88 -11.00 -1.77 8.65
N ILE A 89 -10.28 -2.54 9.46
CA ILE A 89 -8.83 -2.40 9.62
C ILE A 89 -8.14 -3.60 8.97
N GLU A 90 -7.21 -3.33 8.05
CA GLU A 90 -6.36 -4.35 7.44
C GLU A 90 -5.28 -4.82 8.45
N THR A 91 -5.10 -6.14 8.55
CA THR A 91 -4.05 -6.73 9.38
C THR A 91 -3.48 -8.01 8.78
N ASN A 92 -2.21 -8.26 9.07
CA ASN A 92 -1.51 -9.50 8.76
C ASN A 92 -1.61 -10.55 9.88
N ALA A 93 -2.27 -10.23 11.01
CA ALA A 93 -2.43 -11.09 12.19
C ALA A 93 -1.15 -11.40 13.01
N SER A 94 -0.01 -10.80 12.68
CA SER A 94 1.26 -11.06 13.39
C SER A 94 1.24 -10.71 14.88
N TRP A 95 0.37 -9.76 15.27
CA TRP A 95 0.20 -9.25 16.62
C TRP A 95 -0.60 -10.18 17.55
N TYR A 96 -1.23 -11.23 17.01
CA TYR A 96 -1.85 -12.25 17.86
C TYR A 96 -0.78 -12.92 18.74
N ILE A 97 -1.01 -12.93 20.05
CA ILE A 97 -0.13 -13.57 21.04
C ILE A 97 -0.93 -14.62 21.81
N ASP A 98 -1.99 -14.17 22.47
CA ASP A 98 -2.90 -14.97 23.28
C ASP A 98 -4.33 -14.40 23.17
N GLU A 99 -5.31 -15.18 23.59
CA GLU A 99 -6.73 -14.82 23.47
C GLU A 99 -7.06 -13.58 24.32
N ASP A 100 -6.65 -13.53 25.59
CA ASP A 100 -7.00 -12.44 26.51
C ASP A 100 -6.55 -11.06 26.00
N LYS A 101 -5.29 -10.91 25.59
CA LYS A 101 -4.79 -9.63 25.03
C LYS A 101 -5.47 -9.28 23.72
N THR A 102 -5.72 -10.29 22.89
CA THR A 102 -6.39 -10.09 21.60
C THR A 102 -7.82 -9.59 21.82
N MET A 103 -8.55 -10.20 22.74
CA MET A 103 -9.92 -9.82 23.09
C MET A 103 -9.97 -8.39 23.62
N SER A 104 -9.03 -7.98 24.49
CA SER A 104 -8.95 -6.57 24.94
C SER A 104 -8.85 -5.60 23.76
N ILE A 105 -7.92 -5.84 22.83
CA ILE A 105 -7.73 -4.99 21.65
C ILE A 105 -8.99 -4.98 20.75
N LEU A 106 -9.63 -6.14 20.57
CA LEU A 106 -10.85 -6.26 19.77
C LEU A 106 -12.03 -5.52 20.41
N TYR A 107 -12.16 -5.52 21.74
CA TYR A 107 -13.16 -4.71 22.43
C TYR A 107 -12.85 -3.21 22.31
N ASP A 108 -11.58 -2.81 22.48
CA ASP A 108 -11.18 -1.41 22.36
C ASP A 108 -11.53 -0.84 20.98
N ILE A 109 -11.25 -1.54 19.88
CA ILE A 109 -11.62 -1.06 18.54
C ILE A 109 -13.13 -1.00 18.31
N LYS A 110 -13.91 -1.93 18.91
CA LYS A 110 -15.39 -1.91 18.84
C LYS A 110 -15.97 -0.71 19.58
N GLU A 111 -15.43 -0.38 20.75
CA GLU A 111 -15.80 0.83 21.49
C GLU A 111 -15.53 2.10 20.68
N HIS A 112 -14.56 2.06 19.74
CA HIS A 112 -14.26 3.12 18.80
C HIS A 112 -15.04 3.01 17.47
N GLY A 113 -16.08 2.17 17.42
CA GLY A 113 -16.99 2.06 16.29
C GLY A 113 -16.48 1.24 15.11
N VAL A 114 -15.43 0.42 15.31
CA VAL A 114 -14.93 -0.51 14.29
C VAL A 114 -15.30 -1.94 14.66
N ASP A 115 -16.09 -2.57 13.81
CA ASP A 115 -16.60 -3.92 14.06
C ASP A 115 -16.05 -4.96 13.08
N THR A 116 -15.15 -4.60 12.15
CA THR A 116 -14.67 -5.51 11.11
C THR A 116 -13.15 -5.45 10.92
N LEU A 117 -12.50 -6.61 10.83
CA LEU A 117 -11.10 -6.73 10.41
C LEU A 117 -11.00 -7.38 9.03
N LEU A 118 -10.15 -6.81 8.16
CA LEU A 118 -9.68 -7.48 6.96
C LEU A 118 -8.40 -8.23 7.30
N ILE A 119 -8.46 -9.55 7.29
CA ILE A 119 -7.34 -10.42 7.65
C ILE A 119 -6.74 -10.99 6.37
N SER A 120 -5.44 -10.74 6.15
CA SER A 120 -4.73 -11.25 4.97
C SER A 120 -4.40 -12.73 5.09
N ILE A 121 -4.80 -13.52 4.10
CA ILE A 121 -4.65 -14.99 4.07
C ILE A 121 -3.98 -15.39 2.76
N ASP A 122 -2.65 -15.42 2.74
CA ASP A 122 -1.91 -15.78 1.53
C ASP A 122 -0.49 -16.28 1.81
N PRO A 123 0.15 -16.93 0.81
CA PRO A 123 1.51 -17.47 0.96
C PRO A 123 2.58 -16.41 1.26
N PHE A 124 2.38 -15.15 0.87
CA PHE A 124 3.37 -14.11 1.11
C PHE A 124 3.39 -13.67 2.57
N HIS A 125 2.23 -13.62 3.23
CA HIS A 125 2.15 -13.40 4.67
C HIS A 125 2.66 -14.62 5.44
N ASN A 126 2.42 -15.84 4.94
CA ASN A 126 2.88 -17.05 5.61
C ASN A 126 4.41 -17.23 5.60
N GLU A 127 5.15 -16.54 4.72
CA GLU A 127 6.63 -16.45 4.82
C GLU A 127 7.10 -15.79 6.13
N TYR A 128 6.22 -15.04 6.82
CA TYR A 128 6.55 -14.25 8.00
C TYR A 128 5.68 -14.60 9.23
N ILE A 129 4.49 -15.13 8.99
CA ILE A 129 3.46 -15.29 10.03
C ILE A 129 2.97 -16.75 10.01
N PRO A 130 3.20 -17.50 11.11
CA PRO A 130 2.66 -18.84 11.24
C PRO A 130 1.13 -18.83 11.15
N PHE A 131 0.56 -19.76 10.39
CA PHE A 131 -0.85 -19.74 10.04
C PHE A 131 -1.79 -19.91 11.25
N TRP A 132 -1.31 -20.54 12.33
CA TRP A 132 -2.08 -20.64 13.57
C TRP A 132 -2.51 -19.27 14.11
N LYS A 133 -1.69 -18.22 13.95
CA LYS A 133 -2.04 -16.87 14.40
C LYS A 133 -3.26 -16.32 13.65
N THR A 134 -3.30 -16.51 12.34
CA THR A 134 -4.43 -16.13 11.49
C THR A 134 -5.70 -16.87 11.92
N LYS A 135 -5.63 -18.19 12.09
CA LYS A 135 -6.77 -19.00 12.58
C LYS A 135 -7.26 -18.54 13.95
N SER A 136 -6.33 -18.30 14.87
CA SER A 136 -6.65 -17.88 16.23
C SER A 136 -7.22 -16.47 16.28
N LEU A 137 -6.74 -15.54 15.44
CA LEU A 137 -7.33 -14.20 15.34
C LEU A 137 -8.76 -14.27 14.79
N ILE A 138 -9.02 -15.06 13.75
CA ILE A 138 -10.38 -15.26 13.22
C ILE A 138 -11.32 -15.79 14.29
N LYS A 139 -10.87 -16.76 15.10
CA LYS A 139 -11.63 -17.29 16.24
C LYS A 139 -11.88 -16.21 17.30
N ALA A 140 -10.87 -15.41 17.65
CA ALA A 140 -11.02 -14.32 18.61
C ALA A 140 -12.00 -13.25 18.11
N CYS A 141 -11.95 -12.90 16.82
CA CYS A 141 -12.93 -12.00 16.21
C CYS A 141 -14.36 -12.53 16.35
N TYR A 142 -14.58 -13.82 16.06
CA TYR A 142 -15.89 -14.46 16.28
C TYR A 142 -16.35 -14.35 17.74
N ASN A 143 -15.47 -14.65 18.70
CA ASN A 143 -15.77 -14.57 20.13
C ASN A 143 -16.06 -13.13 20.60
N ALA A 144 -15.39 -12.13 20.03
CA ALA A 144 -15.60 -10.72 20.34
C ALA A 144 -16.82 -10.11 19.63
N GLY A 145 -17.43 -10.83 18.68
CA GLY A 145 -18.43 -10.28 17.77
C GLY A 145 -17.86 -9.17 16.89
N VAL A 146 -16.64 -9.37 16.38
CA VAL A 146 -15.98 -8.58 15.34
C VAL A 146 -16.07 -9.38 14.04
N GLY A 147 -16.62 -8.77 12.99
CA GLY A 147 -16.67 -9.32 11.65
C GLY A 147 -15.28 -9.56 11.07
N VAL A 148 -15.18 -10.58 10.23
CA VAL A 148 -13.95 -10.90 9.49
C VAL A 148 -14.25 -10.77 8.00
N PHE A 149 -13.47 -9.93 7.32
CA PHE A 149 -13.28 -9.97 5.88
C PHE A 149 -12.02 -10.81 5.58
N PRO A 150 -12.17 -12.10 5.20
CA PRO A 150 -11.03 -12.95 4.90
C PRO A 150 -10.48 -12.61 3.51
N TRP A 151 -9.41 -11.81 3.46
CA TRP A 151 -8.81 -11.40 2.20
C TRP A 151 -8.00 -12.55 1.62
N GLN A 152 -8.39 -12.98 0.41
CA GLN A 152 -7.79 -14.10 -0.32
C GLN A 152 -8.02 -15.49 0.33
N MET A 153 -9.23 -15.70 0.84
CA MET A 153 -9.67 -16.98 1.44
C MET A 153 -9.43 -18.22 0.55
N GLU A 154 -9.30 -18.04 -0.77
CA GLU A 154 -8.95 -19.12 -1.71
C GLU A 154 -7.60 -19.81 -1.42
N PHE A 155 -6.67 -19.14 -0.73
CA PHE A 155 -5.39 -19.75 -0.34
C PHE A 155 -5.47 -20.53 0.98
N TRP A 156 -6.60 -20.51 1.69
CA TRP A 156 -6.74 -21.25 2.95
C TRP A 156 -6.30 -22.71 2.84
N PRO A 157 -6.75 -23.50 1.84
CA PRO A 157 -6.34 -24.91 1.72
C PRO A 157 -4.84 -25.07 1.48
N ASP A 158 -4.20 -24.12 0.79
CA ASP A 158 -2.78 -24.17 0.51
C ASP A 158 -1.97 -23.99 1.81
N LEU A 159 -2.33 -22.99 2.61
CA LEU A 159 -1.72 -22.68 3.90
C LEU A 159 -1.98 -23.81 4.92
N ASP A 160 -3.20 -24.33 4.97
CA ASP A 160 -3.62 -25.39 5.90
C ASP A 160 -2.92 -26.73 5.64
N SER A 161 -2.32 -26.88 4.46
CA SER A 161 -1.57 -28.08 4.11
C SER A 161 -0.20 -28.17 4.83
N PHE A 162 0.32 -27.07 5.38
CA PHE A 162 1.62 -27.01 6.05
C PHE A 162 1.48 -27.06 7.58
N ASP A 163 2.61 -27.22 8.29
CA ASP A 163 2.64 -27.06 9.75
C ASP A 163 2.25 -25.62 10.12
N GLU A 164 1.07 -25.45 10.71
CA GLU A 164 0.54 -24.14 11.06
C GLU A 164 1.39 -23.38 12.08
N ARG A 165 2.25 -24.07 12.85
CA ARG A 165 3.09 -23.50 13.91
C ARG A 165 4.35 -22.83 13.41
N THR A 166 4.73 -23.05 12.15
CA THR A 166 5.89 -22.44 11.51
C THR A 166 5.49 -21.55 10.34
N THR A 167 6.43 -20.71 9.91
CA THR A 167 6.35 -19.96 8.65
C THR A 167 6.81 -20.83 7.50
N HIS A 168 6.30 -20.59 6.29
CA HIS A 168 6.69 -21.33 5.09
C HIS A 168 7.03 -20.36 3.95
N SER A 169 8.21 -20.55 3.37
CA SER A 169 8.72 -19.76 2.24
C SER A 169 8.00 -20.09 0.94
N LEU A 170 7.97 -19.16 -0.01
CA LEU A 170 7.43 -19.43 -1.36
C LEU A 170 8.09 -20.64 -2.05
N LYS A 171 9.35 -20.94 -1.73
CA LYS A 171 10.06 -22.12 -2.27
C LYS A 171 9.49 -23.44 -1.73
N GLU A 172 9.01 -23.46 -0.49
CA GLU A 172 8.32 -24.63 0.08
C GLU A 172 6.97 -24.84 -0.58
N TYR A 173 6.24 -23.76 -0.88
CA TYR A 173 5.04 -23.83 -1.72
C TYR A 173 5.34 -24.38 -3.12
N GLU A 174 6.42 -23.94 -3.79
CA GLU A 174 6.85 -24.53 -5.07
C GLU A 174 7.20 -26.01 -4.96
N GLY A 175 7.87 -26.41 -3.86
CA GLY A 175 8.23 -27.80 -3.62
C GLY A 175 7.02 -28.70 -3.46
N LYS A 176 5.95 -28.18 -2.84
CA LYS A 176 4.72 -28.93 -2.56
C LYS A 176 3.73 -28.95 -3.73
N PHE A 177 3.48 -27.79 -4.34
CA PHE A 177 2.46 -27.62 -5.38
C PHE A 177 3.02 -27.59 -6.81
N GLY A 178 4.35 -27.63 -6.95
CA GLY A 178 5.05 -27.65 -8.23
C GLY A 178 5.61 -26.29 -8.64
N LYS A 179 6.55 -26.32 -9.60
CA LYS A 179 7.33 -25.15 -10.04
C LYS A 179 6.50 -23.99 -10.59
N SER A 180 5.31 -24.27 -11.11
CA SER A 180 4.40 -23.24 -11.66
C SER A 180 3.58 -22.52 -10.58
N TYR A 181 3.70 -22.91 -9.30
CA TYR A 181 2.86 -22.32 -8.24
C TYR A 181 3.05 -20.80 -8.15
N ILE A 182 4.30 -20.31 -8.14
CA ILE A 182 4.60 -18.87 -8.06
C ILE A 182 4.20 -18.13 -9.32
N ASP A 183 4.38 -18.74 -10.49
CA ASP A 183 3.91 -18.17 -11.75
C ASP A 183 2.39 -17.99 -11.78
N ASN A 184 1.66 -18.92 -11.17
CA ASN A 184 0.21 -18.86 -11.08
C ASN A 184 -0.30 -17.95 -9.95
N LEU A 185 0.52 -17.59 -8.96
CA LEU A 185 0.09 -16.70 -7.86
C LEU A 185 -0.42 -15.35 -8.35
N LEU A 186 0.22 -14.79 -9.39
CA LEU A 186 -0.19 -13.51 -9.96
C LEU A 186 -1.65 -13.54 -10.43
N GLY A 187 -2.03 -14.61 -11.13
CA GLY A 187 -3.38 -14.80 -11.68
C GLY A 187 -4.41 -15.15 -10.61
N ARG A 188 -4.07 -16.05 -9.66
CA ARG A 188 -4.97 -16.47 -8.58
C ARG A 188 -5.34 -15.29 -7.68
N TYR A 189 -4.32 -14.60 -7.17
CA TYR A 189 -4.49 -13.50 -6.23
C TYR A 189 -5.08 -12.24 -6.91
N GLY A 190 -4.85 -12.04 -8.21
CA GLY A 190 -5.19 -10.79 -8.89
C GLY A 190 -4.30 -9.63 -8.47
N ILE A 191 -3.00 -9.86 -8.28
CA ILE A 191 -2.07 -8.86 -7.77
C ILE A 191 -1.89 -7.72 -8.77
N ASN A 192 -2.14 -6.50 -8.30
CA ASN A 192 -1.69 -5.30 -9.00
C ASN A 192 -0.15 -5.21 -8.92
N LEU A 193 0.52 -5.23 -10.07
CA LEU A 193 1.98 -5.20 -10.16
C LEU A 193 2.54 -3.81 -9.86
N LYS A 194 2.60 -3.46 -8.58
CA LYS A 194 3.15 -2.20 -8.03
C LYS A 194 3.97 -2.48 -6.76
N GLY A 195 4.86 -1.56 -6.39
CA GLY A 195 5.76 -1.74 -5.24
C GLY A 195 6.58 -3.04 -5.36
N ARG A 196 6.64 -3.83 -4.29
CA ARG A 196 7.39 -5.11 -4.30
C ARG A 196 6.78 -6.17 -5.20
N ALA A 197 5.46 -6.16 -5.41
CA ALA A 197 4.82 -7.12 -6.31
C ALA A 197 5.42 -7.02 -7.71
N PHE A 198 5.60 -5.79 -8.21
CA PHE A 198 6.21 -5.55 -9.51
C PHE A 198 7.61 -6.18 -9.59
N LYS A 199 8.48 -5.94 -8.60
CA LYS A 199 9.83 -6.53 -8.59
C LYS A 199 9.81 -8.05 -8.54
N THR A 200 8.92 -8.63 -7.73
CA THR A 200 8.80 -10.07 -7.53
C THR A 200 8.42 -10.78 -8.83
N PHE A 201 7.46 -10.24 -9.57
CA PHE A 201 6.94 -10.85 -10.79
C PHE A 201 7.55 -10.27 -12.08
N LYS A 202 8.59 -9.42 -11.96
CA LYS A 202 9.20 -8.72 -13.09
C LYS A 202 9.68 -9.68 -14.17
N SER A 203 10.22 -10.85 -13.79
CA SER A 203 10.72 -11.87 -14.72
C SER A 203 9.65 -12.45 -15.64
N GLN A 204 8.39 -12.49 -15.20
CA GLN A 204 7.25 -13.04 -15.96
C GLN A 204 6.70 -12.06 -17.00
N LEU A 205 7.08 -10.79 -16.93
CA LEU A 205 6.61 -9.76 -17.85
C LEU A 205 7.39 -9.79 -19.18
N LYS A 206 6.74 -9.38 -20.27
CA LYS A 206 7.40 -9.23 -21.57
C LYS A 206 8.29 -7.99 -21.59
N MET A 207 9.47 -8.10 -22.21
CA MET A 207 10.29 -6.91 -22.51
C MET A 207 9.61 -6.09 -23.61
N GLN A 208 9.83 -4.78 -23.57
CA GLN A 208 9.44 -3.82 -24.58
C GLN A 208 10.62 -2.88 -24.82
N SER A 209 10.89 -2.56 -26.09
CA SER A 209 11.96 -1.63 -26.43
C SER A 209 11.64 -0.24 -25.87
N PHE A 210 12.69 0.50 -25.51
CA PHE A 210 12.55 1.88 -25.05
C PHE A 210 11.81 2.73 -26.09
N ASN A 211 12.17 2.59 -27.37
CA ASN A 211 11.54 3.35 -28.45
C ASN A 211 10.04 3.06 -28.57
N ASP A 212 9.61 1.79 -28.45
CA ASP A 212 8.19 1.44 -28.48
C ASP A 212 7.42 2.03 -27.29
N ILE A 213 8.02 2.02 -26.10
CA ILE A 213 7.43 2.63 -24.90
C ILE A 213 7.26 4.15 -25.10
N MET A 214 8.28 4.81 -25.65
CA MET A 214 8.24 6.25 -25.90
C MET A 214 7.21 6.62 -26.97
N ASN A 215 7.17 5.87 -28.07
CA ASN A 215 6.23 6.09 -29.18
C ASN A 215 4.77 5.82 -28.79
N SER A 216 4.54 4.92 -27.83
CA SER A 216 3.20 4.59 -27.32
C SER A 216 2.79 5.40 -26.09
N SER A 217 3.62 6.35 -25.65
CA SER A 217 3.36 7.15 -24.46
C SER A 217 2.12 8.01 -24.62
N ARG A 218 1.32 8.05 -23.55
CA ARG A 218 0.10 8.86 -23.44
C ARG A 218 -0.09 9.33 -21.99
N PRO A 219 -0.82 10.43 -21.76
CA PRO A 219 -1.18 10.91 -20.42
C PRO A 219 -1.52 9.78 -19.45
N CYS A 220 -0.94 9.80 -18.25
CA CYS A 220 -1.10 8.71 -17.29
C CYS A 220 -2.41 8.84 -16.50
N GLY A 221 -3.46 8.19 -16.98
CA GLY A 221 -4.78 8.17 -16.30
C GLY A 221 -4.82 7.44 -14.95
N LEU A 222 -3.71 6.84 -14.50
CA LEU A 222 -3.63 6.13 -13.21
C LEU A 222 -3.43 7.06 -12.01
N LEU A 223 -3.15 8.35 -12.26
CA LEU A 223 -2.82 9.34 -11.23
C LEU A 223 -4.05 10.07 -10.65
N SER A 224 -5.19 10.01 -11.34
CA SER A 224 -6.41 10.77 -11.03
C SER A 224 -7.49 9.96 -10.31
N GLY A 225 -7.14 8.77 -9.80
CA GLY A 225 -8.09 7.88 -9.12
C GLY A 225 -8.66 8.49 -7.84
N VAL A 226 -9.94 8.85 -7.85
CA VAL A 226 -10.71 9.26 -6.65
C VAL A 226 -11.40 8.09 -5.94
N TYR A 227 -11.36 6.91 -6.60
CA TYR A 227 -11.82 5.63 -6.07
C TYR A 227 -10.57 4.85 -5.61
N HIS A 228 -10.54 4.45 -4.34
CA HIS A 228 -9.47 3.70 -3.67
C HIS A 228 -8.11 4.43 -3.57
N PHE A 229 -8.14 5.74 -3.30
CA PHE A 229 -6.94 6.51 -2.95
C PHE A 229 -6.42 6.11 -1.55
N HIS A 230 -5.21 6.56 -1.19
CA HIS A 230 -4.73 6.46 0.18
C HIS A 230 -4.22 7.81 0.71
N LEU A 231 -4.42 8.07 1.99
CA LEU A 231 -3.78 9.15 2.73
C LEU A 231 -2.85 8.56 3.79
N ASP A 232 -1.61 9.01 3.85
CA ASP A 232 -0.63 8.50 4.82
C ASP A 232 -0.42 9.41 6.04
N LEU A 233 0.37 8.92 7.00
CA LEU A 233 0.78 9.64 8.21
C LEU A 233 1.57 10.93 7.96
N TYR A 234 1.91 11.24 6.71
CA TYR A 234 2.54 12.49 6.32
C TYR A 234 1.59 13.37 5.51
N GLU A 235 0.27 13.11 5.55
CA GLU A 235 -0.75 13.87 4.82
C GLU A 235 -0.59 13.83 3.29
N ASN A 236 0.09 12.81 2.78
CA ASN A 236 0.23 12.60 1.34
C ASN A 236 -0.99 11.87 0.80
N PHE A 237 -1.59 12.45 -0.23
CA PHE A 237 -2.42 11.73 -1.18
C PHE A 237 -1.55 10.85 -2.07
N ILE A 238 -1.80 9.54 -2.00
CA ILE A 238 -1.13 8.53 -2.81
C ILE A 238 -2.12 7.99 -3.83
N PRO A 239 -1.85 8.17 -5.15
CA PRO A 239 -2.71 7.60 -6.18
C PRO A 239 -2.77 6.07 -6.07
N GLN A 240 -3.98 5.52 -6.20
CA GLN A 240 -4.28 4.09 -6.04
C GLN A 240 -3.26 3.17 -6.72
N SER A 241 -2.87 3.50 -7.95
CA SER A 241 -2.09 2.61 -8.81
C SER A 241 -0.59 2.88 -8.77
N CYS A 242 -0.14 3.98 -8.15
CA CYS A 242 1.25 4.42 -8.24
C CYS A 242 1.83 4.83 -6.88
N PRO A 243 1.97 3.90 -5.91
CA PRO A 243 2.71 4.14 -4.67
C PRO A 243 4.10 4.75 -4.91
N GLY A 244 4.55 5.56 -3.94
CA GLY A 244 5.75 6.37 -4.02
C GLY A 244 5.56 7.70 -4.73
N PHE A 245 4.43 7.92 -5.41
CA PHE A 245 3.99 9.28 -5.75
C PHE A 245 3.16 9.87 -4.61
N SER A 246 3.29 11.18 -4.41
CA SER A 246 2.62 11.91 -3.34
C SER A 246 2.20 13.31 -3.78
N ILE A 247 1.07 13.78 -3.26
CA ILE A 247 0.72 15.21 -3.26
C ILE A 247 0.17 15.52 -1.88
N LYS A 248 0.55 16.63 -1.25
CA LYS A 248 -0.04 17.01 0.04
C LYS A 248 -1.54 17.24 -0.15
N ILE A 249 -2.37 16.59 0.67
CA ILE A 249 -3.82 16.59 0.44
C ILE A 249 -4.42 18.01 0.45
N ASP A 250 -3.92 18.89 1.33
CA ASP A 250 -4.34 20.30 1.39
C ASP A 250 -3.98 21.11 0.14
N GLU A 251 -2.94 20.71 -0.58
CA GLU A 251 -2.52 21.32 -1.84
C GLU A 251 -3.34 20.74 -3.00
N LEU A 252 -3.58 19.43 -2.99
CA LEU A 252 -4.37 18.73 -4.00
C LEU A 252 -5.80 19.30 -4.10
N ILE A 253 -6.46 19.55 -2.97
CA ILE A 253 -7.84 20.09 -2.98
C ILE A 253 -7.91 21.55 -3.45
N LYS A 254 -6.80 22.29 -3.38
CA LYS A 254 -6.69 23.69 -3.85
C LYS A 254 -6.30 23.77 -5.33
N GLY A 255 -5.74 22.69 -5.88
CA GLY A 255 -5.06 22.67 -7.17
C GLY A 255 -3.56 22.69 -6.92
N ALA A 256 -2.92 21.53 -7.06
CA ALA A 256 -1.51 21.35 -6.72
C ALA A 256 -0.60 22.14 -7.68
N ASP A 257 0.44 22.78 -7.15
CA ASP A 257 1.37 23.58 -7.95
C ASP A 257 2.17 22.73 -8.94
N GLN A 258 2.25 23.18 -10.19
CA GLN A 258 2.84 22.41 -11.27
C GLN A 258 4.36 22.30 -11.17
N GLU A 259 5.04 23.36 -10.73
CA GLU A 259 6.50 23.36 -10.61
C GLU A 259 6.97 22.54 -9.41
N LYS A 260 6.22 22.61 -8.30
CA LYS A 260 6.46 21.82 -7.10
C LYS A 260 6.31 20.32 -7.35
N TYR A 261 5.26 19.92 -8.06
CA TYR A 261 4.95 18.51 -8.36
C TYR A 261 5.26 18.11 -9.82
N LYS A 262 6.31 18.70 -10.39
CA LYS A 262 6.70 18.58 -11.81
C LYS A 262 6.90 17.14 -12.31
N VAL A 263 7.41 16.23 -11.48
CA VAL A 263 7.64 14.83 -11.86
C VAL A 263 6.28 14.18 -12.10
N LEU A 264 5.36 14.36 -11.17
CA LEU A 264 4.02 13.82 -11.28
C LEU A 264 3.23 14.48 -12.43
N TYR A 265 3.33 15.81 -12.59
CA TYR A 265 2.70 16.53 -13.71
C TYR A 265 3.27 16.16 -15.09
N SER A 266 4.57 15.87 -15.20
CA SER A 266 5.16 15.39 -16.46
C SER A 266 4.54 14.06 -16.90
N LEU A 267 4.27 13.18 -15.94
CA LEU A 267 3.63 11.88 -16.16
C LEU A 267 2.14 12.01 -16.44
N GLU A 268 1.44 12.90 -15.73
CA GLU A 268 0.01 13.17 -15.94
C GLU A 268 -0.25 13.73 -17.34
N SER A 269 0.49 14.77 -17.73
CA SER A 269 0.25 15.51 -18.98
C SER A 269 0.79 14.82 -20.24
N SER A 270 1.93 14.14 -20.14
CA SER A 270 2.68 13.64 -21.31
C SER A 270 3.04 12.15 -21.21
N GLY A 271 2.58 11.48 -20.16
CA GLY A 271 2.89 10.08 -19.93
C GLY A 271 4.37 9.85 -19.58
N VAL A 272 4.80 8.60 -19.74
CA VAL A 272 6.17 8.20 -19.39
C VAL A 272 7.22 8.91 -20.25
N ALA A 273 6.87 9.30 -21.49
CA ALA A 273 7.75 10.07 -22.35
C ALA A 273 8.05 11.47 -21.79
N GLY A 274 7.05 12.17 -21.25
CA GLY A 274 7.26 13.44 -20.58
C GLY A 274 8.16 13.32 -19.36
N LEU A 275 7.91 12.31 -18.53
CA LEU A 275 8.74 12.00 -17.37
C LEU A 275 10.18 11.67 -17.78
N CYS A 276 10.37 10.85 -18.82
CA CYS A 276 11.68 10.51 -19.34
C CYS A 276 12.42 11.74 -19.87
N ASN A 277 11.75 12.60 -20.66
CA ASN A 277 12.34 13.83 -21.17
C ASN A 277 12.79 14.77 -20.04
N LEU A 278 11.97 14.92 -18.99
CA LEU A 278 12.34 15.66 -17.79
C LEU A 278 13.58 15.04 -17.13
N ALA A 279 13.59 13.73 -16.93
CA ALA A 279 14.68 13.01 -16.28
C ALA A 279 16.00 13.08 -17.05
N VAL A 280 15.97 12.90 -18.37
CA VAL A 280 17.15 12.99 -19.24
C VAL A 280 17.70 14.41 -19.25
N ASN A 281 16.85 15.40 -19.58
CA ASN A 281 17.33 16.76 -19.84
C ASN A 281 17.72 17.52 -18.57
N LYS A 282 17.01 17.29 -17.46
CA LYS A 282 17.23 18.04 -16.21
C LYS A 282 18.10 17.29 -15.21
N TYR A 283 18.05 15.96 -15.24
CA TYR A 283 18.63 15.11 -14.19
C TYR A 283 19.68 14.13 -14.71
N GLY A 284 19.96 14.10 -16.01
CA GLY A 284 20.98 13.23 -16.59
C GLY A 284 20.63 11.74 -16.51
N TYR A 285 19.35 11.40 -16.45
CA TYR A 285 18.93 9.99 -16.52
C TYR A 285 19.34 9.37 -17.86
N VAL A 286 19.89 8.16 -17.83
CA VAL A 286 20.27 7.40 -19.03
C VAL A 286 19.32 6.21 -19.16
N PRO A 287 18.44 6.19 -20.18
CA PRO A 287 17.53 5.08 -20.39
C PRO A 287 18.27 3.79 -20.79
N LYS A 288 17.71 2.65 -20.41
CA LYS A 288 18.09 1.31 -20.86
C LYS A 288 17.48 1.04 -22.23
N GLU A 289 18.01 0.06 -22.95
CA GLU A 289 17.48 -0.34 -24.26
C GLU A 289 16.05 -0.90 -24.18
N GLU A 290 15.73 -1.59 -23.08
CA GLU A 290 14.44 -2.25 -22.91
C GLU A 290 13.96 -2.21 -21.44
N TYR A 291 12.64 -2.29 -21.27
CA TYR A 291 11.96 -2.31 -19.97
C TYR A 291 10.80 -3.30 -19.98
N LYS A 292 10.27 -3.67 -18.80
CA LYS A 292 9.01 -4.42 -18.66
C LYS A 292 7.78 -3.50 -18.80
N GLY A 293 7.80 -2.65 -19.82
CA GLY A 293 6.77 -1.66 -20.15
C GLY A 293 6.88 -0.33 -19.43
N LYS A 294 5.93 0.58 -19.71
CA LYS A 294 5.97 1.98 -19.27
C LYS A 294 6.04 2.19 -17.76
N CYS A 295 5.42 1.31 -16.97
CA CYS A 295 5.44 1.43 -15.51
C CYS A 295 6.82 1.05 -14.94
N ASP A 296 7.54 0.14 -15.59
CA ASP A 296 8.93 -0.19 -15.23
C ASP A 296 9.85 0.99 -15.49
N LEU A 297 9.78 1.60 -16.69
CA LEU A 297 10.53 2.82 -17.01
C LEU A 297 10.19 3.96 -16.04
N CYS A 298 8.90 4.18 -15.76
CA CYS A 298 8.47 5.18 -14.78
C CYS A 298 9.07 4.90 -13.39
N TYR A 299 9.02 3.66 -12.92
CA TYR A 299 9.58 3.29 -11.62
C TYR A 299 11.11 3.44 -11.57
N ASP A 300 11.80 3.07 -12.64
CA ASP A 300 13.25 3.19 -12.77
C ASP A 300 13.70 4.65 -12.70
N ILE A 301 13.02 5.55 -13.44
CA ILE A 301 13.26 7.00 -13.37
C ILE A 301 13.07 7.52 -11.95
N ARG A 302 11.94 7.20 -11.30
CA ARG A 302 11.67 7.67 -9.92
C ARG A 302 12.73 7.17 -8.94
N SER A 303 13.16 5.92 -9.10
CA SER A 303 14.20 5.33 -8.27
C SER A 303 15.54 6.02 -8.46
N PHE A 304 15.92 6.34 -9.70
CA PHE A 304 17.12 7.13 -9.99
C PHE A 304 17.07 8.51 -9.32
N LEU A 305 15.96 9.23 -9.44
CA LEU A 305 15.80 10.55 -8.84
C LEU A 305 15.92 10.52 -7.30
N VAL A 306 15.33 9.51 -6.66
CA VAL A 306 15.27 9.42 -5.19
C VAL A 306 16.51 8.75 -4.59
N LEU A 307 17.02 7.68 -5.19
CA LEU A 307 18.09 6.86 -4.60
C LEU A 307 19.47 7.26 -5.07
N ASP A 308 19.62 7.54 -6.37
CA ASP A 308 20.93 7.81 -6.97
C ASP A 308 21.29 9.29 -6.81
N LEU A 309 20.35 10.17 -7.17
CA LEU A 309 20.53 11.62 -7.02
C LEU A 309 20.16 12.16 -5.64
N LYS A 310 19.46 11.36 -4.82
CA LYS A 310 19.04 11.74 -3.45
C LYS A 310 18.28 13.08 -3.41
N LEU A 311 17.45 13.33 -4.42
CA LEU A 311 16.68 14.56 -4.49
C LEU A 311 15.54 14.52 -3.48
N ASP A 312 15.35 15.64 -2.77
CA ASP A 312 14.15 15.85 -1.97
C ASP A 312 13.03 16.41 -2.87
N LEU A 313 12.16 15.51 -3.32
CA LEU A 313 11.09 15.79 -4.27
C LEU A 313 9.73 15.53 -3.60
N PRO A 314 8.85 16.54 -3.47
CA PRO A 314 7.58 16.41 -2.76
C PRO A 314 6.57 15.50 -3.49
N ASP A 315 6.77 15.27 -4.78
CA ASP A 315 6.01 14.31 -5.58
C ASP A 315 6.49 12.86 -5.45
N LEU A 316 7.67 12.61 -4.86
CA LEU A 316 8.26 11.28 -4.73
C LEU A 316 8.49 10.89 -3.26
N GLN A 317 7.42 10.91 -2.47
CA GLN A 317 7.43 10.53 -1.06
C GLN A 317 6.48 9.36 -0.75
N PRO A 318 6.70 8.67 0.37
CA PRO A 318 7.88 8.76 1.25
C PRO A 318 9.12 8.07 0.64
N VAL A 319 10.33 8.57 0.90
CA VAL A 319 11.61 7.99 0.41
C VAL A 319 11.73 6.49 0.73
N GLY A 320 11.27 6.07 1.92
CA GLY A 320 11.29 4.67 2.32
C GLY A 320 10.51 3.74 1.37
N HIS A 321 9.54 4.27 0.60
CA HIS A 321 8.88 3.50 -0.46
C HIS A 321 9.89 2.91 -1.42
N TYR A 322 10.92 3.68 -1.81
CA TYR A 322 11.93 3.30 -2.78
C TYR A 322 13.05 2.46 -2.15
N LEU A 323 13.42 2.75 -0.90
CA LEU A 323 14.47 2.05 -0.17
C LEU A 323 14.11 0.60 0.19
N PHE A 324 12.83 0.35 0.49
CA PHE A 324 12.38 -0.93 1.04
C PHE A 324 11.63 -1.82 0.05
N VAL A 325 11.80 -1.55 -1.26
CA VAL A 325 11.32 -2.45 -2.33
C VAL A 325 12.26 -3.64 -2.47
#